data_AF-A0A507QXC8-F1
#
_entry.id   AF-A0A507QXC8-F1
#
_cell.length_a   1.000
_cell.length_b   1.000
_cell.length_c   1.000
_cell.angle_alpha   90.00
_cell.angle_beta   90.00
_cell.angle_gamma   90.00
#
_symmetry.space_group_name_H-M   'P 1'
#
loop_
_entity.id
_entity.type
_entity.pdbx_description
1 polymer ?
#
loop_
_entity_poly.entity_id
_entity_poly.type
_entity_poly.pdbx_seq_one_letter_code
_entity_poly.pdbx_strand_id
1 'polypeptide(L)'
;MNPGNATISGLLFAEPYQSLHRDPFHWPNILPLEAEFRRRLWITLYHMDFCTNTQVRLPRIINDSQCDAQPPANLSDDGLSFKRHEVPPERPLTDPTPLSHLIQRQTINKVAAEMCDAAEAGPQSSATDEVLSAKVDRAINSIPEQSKYRSLETSIADNPATILHRIFIDILINKAVYLLHRRGFMKGSVEEETTS
;
A
#
# COMPACT_ATOMS: atom_id res chain seq x y z
N MET A 1 -0.80 -19.48 19.28
CA MET A 1 -0.57 -19.55 17.81
C MET A 1 -1.93 -19.42 17.13
N ASN A 2 -2.16 -18.32 16.42
CA ASN A 2 -3.44 -18.02 15.78
C ASN A 2 -3.51 -18.73 14.42
N PRO A 3 -4.52 -19.56 14.13
CA PRO A 3 -4.62 -20.33 12.88
C PRO A 3 -4.63 -19.47 11.60
N GLY A 4 -4.93 -18.17 11.69
CA GLY A 4 -4.87 -17.24 10.55
C GLY A 4 -3.45 -16.98 10.03
N ASN A 5 -2.43 -17.01 10.88
CA ASN A 5 -1.05 -16.68 10.48
C ASN A 5 -0.37 -17.84 9.74
N ALA A 6 -0.79 -19.08 10.01
CA ALA A 6 -0.25 -20.29 9.39
C ALA A 6 -0.61 -20.38 7.90
N THR A 7 -1.78 -19.88 7.50
CA THR A 7 -2.28 -20.00 6.12
C THR A 7 -1.55 -19.05 5.16
N ILE A 8 -1.28 -17.81 5.59
CA ILE A 8 -0.55 -16.83 4.78
C ILE A 8 0.91 -17.24 4.63
N SER A 9 1.53 -17.71 5.73
CA SER A 9 2.88 -18.28 5.68
C SER A 9 2.92 -19.50 4.74
N GLY A 10 1.97 -20.43 4.85
CA GLY A 10 1.92 -21.62 3.98
C GLY A 10 1.76 -21.31 2.49
N LEU A 11 1.03 -20.25 2.13
CA LEU A 11 0.89 -19.77 0.75
C LEU A 11 2.19 -19.15 0.22
N LEU A 12 2.95 -18.45 1.06
CA LEU A 12 4.25 -17.85 0.68
C LEU A 12 5.33 -18.91 0.39
N PHE A 13 5.23 -20.12 0.94
CA PHE A 13 6.26 -21.17 0.81
C PHE A 13 5.99 -22.21 -0.29
N ALA A 14 4.89 -22.15 -1.03
CA ALA A 14 4.66 -23.03 -2.18
C ALA A 14 5.43 -22.53 -3.43
N GLU A 15 6.08 -23.42 -4.18
CA GLU A 15 6.97 -23.16 -5.35
C GLU A 15 6.58 -21.98 -6.27
N PRO A 16 5.35 -21.90 -6.81
CA PRO A 16 4.94 -20.78 -7.68
C PRO A 16 4.78 -19.44 -6.94
N TYR A 17 4.79 -19.44 -5.61
CA TYR A 17 4.55 -18.29 -4.73
C TYR A 17 5.76 -17.86 -3.89
N GLN A 18 6.85 -18.64 -3.89
CA GLN A 18 8.09 -18.36 -3.12
C GLN A 18 8.80 -17.05 -3.51
N SER A 19 8.42 -16.45 -4.63
CA SER A 19 9.03 -15.22 -5.17
C SER A 19 8.03 -14.09 -5.42
N LEU A 20 6.81 -14.12 -4.85
CA LEU A 20 5.84 -13.03 -5.08
C LEU A 20 6.32 -11.66 -4.62
N HIS A 21 7.18 -11.63 -3.61
CA HIS A 21 7.79 -10.41 -3.09
C HIS A 21 8.88 -9.83 -4.01
N ARG A 22 9.24 -10.56 -5.08
CA ARG A 22 10.25 -10.20 -6.07
C ARG A 22 9.64 -9.88 -7.42
N ASP A 23 10.19 -8.89 -8.11
CA ASP A 23 9.69 -8.51 -9.42
C ASP A 23 9.94 -9.63 -10.45
N PRO A 24 8.92 -10.02 -11.23
CA PRO A 24 9.07 -11.06 -12.25
C PRO A 24 10.14 -10.79 -13.31
N PHE A 25 10.58 -9.53 -13.49
CA PHE A 25 11.66 -9.17 -14.41
C PHE A 25 12.96 -9.95 -14.19
N HIS A 26 13.19 -10.45 -12.97
CA HIS A 26 14.36 -11.28 -12.66
C HIS A 26 14.37 -12.65 -13.36
N TRP A 27 13.23 -13.10 -13.91
CA TRP A 27 13.09 -14.38 -14.59
C TRP A 27 12.66 -14.21 -16.06
N PRO A 28 13.55 -14.48 -17.03
CA PRO A 28 13.25 -14.29 -18.45
C PRO A 28 12.19 -15.26 -18.99
N ASN A 29 11.90 -16.34 -18.26
CA ASN A 29 10.94 -17.37 -18.66
C ASN A 29 9.49 -17.04 -18.25
N ILE A 30 9.28 -15.97 -17.49
CA ILE A 30 7.93 -15.57 -17.06
C ILE A 30 7.28 -14.75 -18.18
N LEU A 31 6.08 -15.18 -18.58
CA LEU A 31 5.28 -14.45 -19.56
C LEU A 31 4.83 -13.09 -19.01
N PRO A 32 4.73 -12.03 -19.82
CA PRO A 32 4.29 -10.72 -19.36
C PRO A 32 2.97 -10.74 -18.59
N LEU A 33 2.00 -11.54 -19.05
CA LEU A 33 0.71 -11.68 -18.36
C LEU A 33 0.84 -12.41 -17.01
N GLU A 34 1.69 -13.42 -16.91
CA GLU A 34 1.96 -14.10 -15.64
C GLU A 34 2.65 -13.15 -14.65
N ALA A 35 3.58 -12.33 -15.12
CA ALA A 35 4.22 -11.29 -14.32
C ALA A 35 3.21 -10.32 -13.72
N GLU A 36 2.23 -9.86 -14.52
CA GLU A 36 1.16 -8.99 -14.04
C GLU A 36 0.27 -9.66 -12.99
N PHE A 37 -0.10 -10.93 -13.18
CA PHE A 37 -0.86 -11.67 -12.15
C PHE A 37 -0.08 -11.81 -10.84
N ARG A 38 1.24 -12.05 -10.91
CA ARG A 38 2.10 -12.09 -9.72
C ARG A 38 2.13 -10.74 -9.00
N ARG A 39 2.32 -9.62 -9.73
CA ARG A 39 2.28 -8.27 -9.15
C ARG A 39 0.93 -7.95 -8.49
N ARG A 40 -0.19 -8.35 -9.12
CA ARG A 40 -1.57 -8.19 -8.58
C ARG A 40 -1.81 -9.03 -7.33
N LEU A 41 -1.27 -10.25 -7.28
CA LEU A 41 -1.37 -11.08 -6.09
C LEU A 41 -0.54 -10.50 -4.95
N TRP A 42 0.68 -10.05 -5.25
CA TRP A 42 1.58 -9.47 -4.26
C TRP A 42 1.02 -8.19 -3.61
N ILE A 43 0.55 -7.22 -4.41
CA ILE A 43 -0.08 -6.00 -3.87
C ILE A 43 -1.28 -6.33 -2.97
N THR A 44 -2.05 -7.37 -3.31
CA THR A 44 -3.18 -7.82 -2.51
C THR A 44 -2.73 -8.37 -1.16
N LEU A 45 -1.73 -9.26 -1.15
CA LEU A 45 -1.14 -9.79 0.09
C LEU A 45 -0.55 -8.68 0.96
N TYR A 46 0.13 -7.73 0.34
CA TYR A 46 0.67 -6.56 1.03
C TYR A 46 -0.41 -5.77 1.76
N HIS A 47 -1.52 -5.49 1.08
CA HIS A 47 -2.63 -4.77 1.68
C HIS A 47 -3.30 -5.56 2.81
N MET A 48 -3.39 -6.89 2.69
CA MET A 48 -3.93 -7.74 3.75
C MET A 48 -3.04 -7.70 5.00
N ASP A 49 -1.73 -7.87 4.83
CA ASP A 49 -0.76 -7.76 5.93
C ASP A 49 -0.82 -6.38 6.59
N PHE A 50 -0.80 -5.31 5.79
CA PHE A 50 -0.88 -3.94 6.30
C PHE A 50 -2.20 -3.70 7.05
N CYS A 51 -3.35 -4.07 6.47
CA CYS A 51 -4.64 -3.86 7.13
C CYS A 51 -4.78 -4.66 8.43
N THR A 52 -4.41 -5.94 8.42
CA THR A 52 -4.61 -6.81 9.59
C THR A 52 -3.67 -6.44 10.73
N ASN A 53 -2.36 -6.38 10.48
CA ASN A 53 -1.37 -6.17 11.54
C ASN A 53 -1.39 -4.74 12.08
N THR A 54 -1.59 -3.73 11.22
CA THR A 54 -1.67 -2.34 11.72
C THR A 54 -2.97 -2.03 12.45
N GLN A 55 -4.05 -2.80 12.26
CA GLN A 55 -5.29 -2.65 13.04
C GLN A 55 -5.13 -3.18 14.46
N VAL A 56 -4.43 -4.30 14.65
CA VAL A 56 -4.19 -4.90 15.97
C VAL A 56 -2.90 -4.44 16.64
N ARG A 57 -2.22 -3.42 16.08
CA ARG A 57 -0.94 -2.87 16.58
C ARG A 57 0.16 -3.93 16.67
N LEU A 58 0.14 -4.90 15.77
CA LEU A 58 1.22 -5.86 15.61
C LEU A 58 2.21 -5.37 14.55
N PRO A 59 3.50 -5.72 14.68
CA PRO A 59 4.46 -5.55 13.59
C PRO A 59 3.95 -6.22 12.32
N ARG A 60 4.18 -5.59 11.18
CA ARG A 60 3.87 -6.17 9.88
C ARG A 60 4.76 -7.40 9.63
N ILE A 61 4.22 -8.38 8.91
CA ILE A 61 4.98 -9.55 8.51
C ILE A 61 5.89 -9.18 7.33
N ILE A 62 5.40 -8.34 6.43
CA ILE A 62 6.15 -7.94 5.24
C ILE A 62 7.15 -6.85 5.59
N ASN A 63 8.43 -7.16 5.41
CA ASN A 63 9.52 -6.22 5.49
C ASN A 63 9.84 -5.66 4.10
N ASP A 64 9.62 -4.36 3.90
CA ASP A 64 9.82 -3.70 2.61
C ASP A 64 11.26 -3.77 2.09
N SER A 65 12.27 -3.84 2.98
CA SER A 65 13.68 -3.98 2.57
C SER A 65 13.99 -5.30 1.88
N GLN A 66 13.12 -6.30 2.03
CA GLN A 66 13.27 -7.63 1.42
C GLN A 66 12.45 -7.79 0.14
N CYS A 67 11.69 -6.77 -0.26
CA CYS A 67 10.75 -6.83 -1.37
C CYS A 67 11.18 -5.86 -2.48
N ASP A 68 11.13 -6.31 -3.74
CA ASP A 68 11.40 -5.45 -4.92
C ASP A 68 10.30 -5.50 -5.99
N ALA A 69 9.21 -6.25 -5.73
CA ALA A 69 8.06 -6.33 -6.61
C ALA A 69 7.44 -4.95 -6.90
N GLN A 70 7.30 -4.64 -8.18
CA GLN A 70 6.72 -3.39 -8.66
C GLN A 70 5.18 -3.42 -8.57
N PRO A 71 4.51 -2.26 -8.52
CA PRO A 71 3.05 -2.21 -8.63
C PRO A 71 2.59 -2.83 -9.95
N PRO A 72 1.41 -3.48 -9.99
CA PRO A 72 0.84 -3.96 -11.25
C PRO A 72 0.48 -2.77 -12.15
N ALA A 73 0.46 -3.00 -13.46
CA ALA A 73 -0.06 -2.01 -14.40
C ALA A 73 -1.59 -1.94 -14.32
N ASN A 74 -2.15 -0.75 -14.54
CA ASN A 74 -3.61 -0.57 -14.61
C ASN A 74 -4.16 -1.08 -15.95
N LEU A 75 -4.37 -2.39 -16.05
CA LEU A 75 -4.82 -3.05 -17.27
C LEU A 75 -6.31 -3.43 -17.19
N SER A 76 -7.03 -3.32 -18.29
CA SER A 76 -8.40 -3.84 -18.40
C SER A 76 -8.40 -5.36 -18.38
N ASP A 77 -9.29 -5.96 -17.56
CA ASP A 77 -9.43 -7.41 -17.47
C ASP A 77 -10.04 -8.03 -18.74
N ASP A 78 -10.88 -7.27 -19.47
CA ASP A 78 -11.55 -7.72 -20.70
C ASP A 78 -10.56 -8.03 -21.84
N GLY A 79 -9.38 -7.42 -21.80
CA GLY A 79 -8.31 -7.62 -22.79
C GLY A 79 -7.33 -8.72 -22.44
N LEU A 80 -7.40 -9.33 -21.25
CA LEU A 80 -6.41 -10.30 -20.80
C LEU A 80 -6.67 -11.68 -21.40
N SER A 81 -5.72 -12.17 -22.20
CA SER A 81 -5.80 -13.52 -22.75
C SER A 81 -4.45 -14.23 -22.69
N PHE A 82 -4.40 -15.33 -21.94
CA PHE A 82 -3.25 -16.24 -21.92
C PHE A 82 -2.92 -16.84 -23.29
N LYS A 83 -3.87 -16.81 -24.25
CA LYS A 83 -3.65 -17.31 -25.61
C LYS A 83 -2.89 -16.33 -26.50
N ARG A 84 -2.98 -15.03 -26.23
CA ARG A 84 -2.40 -13.99 -27.10
C ARG A 84 -1.02 -13.54 -26.64
N HIS A 85 -0.57 -13.93 -25.44
CA HIS A 85 0.70 -13.51 -24.82
C HIS A 85 0.94 -11.99 -24.79
N GLU A 86 -0.06 -11.19 -25.13
CA GLU A 86 -0.01 -9.74 -25.25
C GLU A 86 -0.71 -9.11 -24.06
N VAL A 87 -0.09 -8.06 -23.53
CA VAL A 87 -0.64 -7.24 -22.45
C VAL A 87 -1.21 -5.98 -23.10
N PRO A 88 -2.46 -5.59 -22.81
CA PRO A 88 -3.03 -4.35 -23.35
C PRO A 88 -2.23 -3.13 -22.84
N PRO A 89 -2.37 -1.97 -23.49
CA PRO A 89 -1.74 -0.75 -22.99
C PRO A 89 -2.26 -0.38 -21.60
N GLU A 90 -1.37 0.15 -20.76
CA GLU A 90 -1.71 0.64 -19.43
C GLU A 90 -2.68 1.82 -19.52
N ARG A 91 -3.75 1.79 -18.71
CA ARG A 91 -4.72 2.86 -18.57
C ARG A 91 -4.22 3.88 -17.54
N PRO A 92 -4.50 5.18 -17.73
CA PRO A 92 -4.17 6.19 -16.72
C PRO A 92 -4.77 5.83 -15.34
N LEU A 93 -4.04 6.10 -14.26
CA LEU A 93 -4.57 5.92 -12.90
C LEU A 93 -5.78 6.82 -12.59
N THR A 94 -6.05 7.82 -13.44
CA THR A 94 -7.24 8.66 -13.35
C THR A 94 -8.53 7.92 -13.71
N ASP A 95 -8.41 6.80 -14.41
CA ASP A 95 -9.52 5.94 -14.80
C ASP A 95 -9.91 5.03 -13.62
N PRO A 96 -11.15 5.12 -13.11
CA PRO A 96 -11.56 4.39 -11.91
C PRO A 96 -11.78 2.90 -12.23
N THR A 97 -10.74 2.12 -12.03
CA THR A 97 -10.76 0.66 -12.15
C THR A 97 -10.43 0.05 -10.77
N PRO A 98 -10.81 -1.21 -10.52
CA PRO A 98 -10.40 -1.89 -9.29
C PRO A 98 -8.87 -1.89 -9.08
N LEU A 99 -8.08 -1.97 -10.16
CA LEU A 99 -6.62 -1.92 -10.08
C LEU A 99 -6.09 -0.52 -9.80
N SER A 100 -6.64 0.53 -10.41
CA SER A 100 -6.20 1.90 -10.12
C SER A 100 -6.48 2.24 -8.66
N HIS A 101 -7.60 1.77 -8.10
CA HIS A 101 -7.90 1.87 -6.68
C HIS A 101 -6.85 1.17 -5.81
N LEU A 102 -6.45 -0.06 -6.17
CA LEU A 102 -5.41 -0.81 -5.46
C LEU A 102 -4.06 -0.08 -5.51
N ILE A 103 -3.64 0.37 -6.70
CA ILE A 103 -2.37 1.06 -6.92
C ILE A 103 -2.31 2.36 -6.13
N GLN A 104 -3.36 3.19 -6.20
CA GLN A 104 -3.44 4.45 -5.44
C GLN A 104 -3.36 4.21 -3.94
N ARG A 105 -4.07 3.19 -3.44
CA ARG A 105 -4.06 2.82 -2.02
C ARG A 105 -2.69 2.32 -1.56
N GLN A 106 -1.95 1.62 -2.44
CA GLN A 106 -0.62 1.13 -2.14
C GLN A 106 0.37 2.27 -1.86
N THR A 107 0.26 3.39 -2.57
CA THR A 107 1.13 4.55 -2.38
C THR A 107 1.07 5.08 -0.93
N ILE A 108 -0.14 5.15 -0.36
CA ILE A 108 -0.31 5.58 1.04
C ILE A 108 0.10 4.47 2.01
N ASN A 109 -0.28 3.22 1.74
CA ASN A 109 0.09 2.09 2.60
C ASN A 109 1.61 1.94 2.76
N LYS A 110 2.38 2.14 1.68
CA LYS A 110 3.86 2.06 1.71
C LYS A 110 4.49 3.13 2.59
N VAL A 111 4.00 4.37 2.52
CA VAL A 111 4.50 5.43 3.40
C VAL A 111 4.10 5.15 4.85
N ALA A 112 2.83 4.82 5.11
CA ALA A 112 2.36 4.52 6.45
C ALA A 112 3.08 3.30 7.09
N ALA A 113 3.42 2.31 6.27
CA ALA A 113 4.26 1.17 6.63
C ALA A 113 5.64 1.61 7.13
N GLU A 114 6.33 2.46 6.36
CA GLU A 114 7.62 3.02 6.75
C GLU A 114 7.52 3.81 8.06
N MET A 115 6.41 4.53 8.28
CA MET A 115 6.17 5.22 9.55
C MET A 115 6.03 4.25 10.73
N CYS A 116 5.29 3.16 10.54
CA CYS A 116 5.13 2.13 11.55
C CYS A 116 6.47 1.50 11.90
N ASP A 117 7.25 1.10 10.90
CA ASP A 117 8.55 0.46 11.10
C ASP A 117 9.53 1.42 11.80
N ALA A 118 9.50 2.72 11.45
CA ALA A 118 10.29 3.75 12.11
C ALA A 118 9.88 3.99 13.58
N ALA A 119 8.60 3.80 13.91
CA ALA A 119 8.11 3.94 15.28
C ALA A 119 8.57 2.78 16.18
N GLU A 120 8.65 1.56 15.63
CA GLU A 120 9.14 0.37 16.34
C GLU A 120 10.66 0.39 16.54
N ALA A 121 11.41 1.07 15.63
CA ALA A 121 12.86 1.20 15.71
C ALA A 121 13.36 2.13 16.84
N GLY A 122 12.47 2.74 17.63
CA GLY A 122 12.80 3.64 18.74
C GLY A 122 12.90 5.12 18.34
N PRO A 123 13.39 5.99 19.25
CA PRO A 123 13.45 7.43 19.02
C PRO A 123 14.29 7.79 17.79
N GLN A 124 13.69 8.47 16.82
CA GLN A 124 14.33 8.90 15.58
C GLN A 124 14.69 10.39 15.60
N SER A 125 15.63 10.80 14.74
CA SER A 125 16.03 12.21 14.58
C SER A 125 14.90 13.10 14.01
N SER A 126 14.99 14.42 14.21
CA SER A 126 14.09 15.40 13.56
C SER A 126 14.17 15.35 12.03
N ALA A 127 15.36 15.12 11.48
CA ALA A 127 15.54 15.00 10.03
C ALA A 127 14.76 13.82 9.43
N THR A 128 14.69 12.69 10.14
CA THR A 128 13.89 11.53 9.70
C THR A 128 12.40 11.84 9.67
N ASP A 129 11.90 12.69 10.59
CA ASP A 129 10.50 13.14 10.60
C ASP A 129 10.15 14.00 9.40
N GLU A 130 11.00 14.96 9.07
CA GLU A 130 10.80 15.86 7.93
C GLU A 130 10.76 15.06 6.62
N VAL A 131 11.66 14.09 6.45
CA VAL A 131 11.69 13.19 5.29
C VAL A 131 10.38 12.40 5.18
N LEU A 132 9.87 11.89 6.30
CA LEU A 132 8.65 11.09 6.35
C LEU A 132 7.39 11.94 6.10
N SER A 133 7.34 13.16 6.66
CA SER A 133 6.29 14.13 6.37
C SER A 133 6.25 14.46 4.88
N ALA A 134 7.39 14.77 4.28
CA ALA A 134 7.48 15.06 2.86
C ALA A 134 7.08 13.86 1.98
N LYS A 135 7.33 12.61 2.43
CA LYS A 135 6.82 11.40 1.76
C LYS A 135 5.31 11.29 1.82
N VAL A 136 4.70 11.58 2.98
CA VAL A 136 3.23 11.60 3.15
C VAL A 136 2.61 12.63 2.22
N ASP A 137 3.13 13.86 2.20
CA ASP A 137 2.61 14.92 1.32
C ASP A 137 2.71 14.54 -0.16
N ARG A 138 3.85 13.99 -0.59
CA ARG A 138 4.01 13.50 -1.97
C ARG A 138 3.02 12.39 -2.30
N ALA A 139 2.80 11.45 -1.38
CA ALA A 139 1.87 10.36 -1.58
C ALA A 139 0.42 10.87 -1.70
N ILE A 140 0.00 11.80 -0.83
CA ILE A 140 -1.32 12.44 -0.90
C ILE A 140 -1.50 13.21 -2.22
N ASN A 141 -0.49 13.98 -2.62
CA ASN A 141 -0.53 14.78 -3.84
C ASN A 141 -0.51 13.94 -5.12
N SER A 142 -0.04 12.70 -5.07
CA SER A 142 -0.08 11.77 -6.20
C SER A 142 -1.47 11.17 -6.45
N ILE A 143 -2.39 11.27 -5.49
CA ILE A 143 -3.74 10.73 -5.62
C ILE A 143 -4.57 11.66 -6.52
N PRO A 144 -5.19 11.14 -7.58
CA PRO A 144 -6.08 11.93 -8.43
C PRO A 144 -7.23 12.56 -7.64
N GLU A 145 -7.63 13.77 -7.98
CA GLU A 145 -8.66 14.52 -7.25
C GLU A 145 -9.99 13.77 -7.18
N GLN A 146 -10.37 13.08 -8.25
CA GLN A 146 -11.57 12.24 -8.31
C GLN A 146 -11.51 11.01 -7.39
N SER A 147 -10.34 10.64 -6.88
CA SER A 147 -10.12 9.55 -5.93
C SER A 147 -10.06 10.02 -4.48
N LYS A 148 -10.04 11.34 -4.24
CA LYS A 148 -10.09 11.90 -2.88
C LYS A 148 -11.52 11.89 -2.34
N TYR A 149 -11.63 12.05 -1.03
CA TYR A 149 -12.91 12.10 -0.35
C TYR A 149 -13.81 13.20 -0.91
N ARG A 150 -15.09 12.88 -1.05
CA ARG A 150 -16.16 13.84 -1.28
C ARG A 150 -17.36 13.44 -0.41
N SER A 151 -18.23 14.40 -0.09
CA SER A 151 -19.45 14.12 0.67
C SER A 151 -20.30 13.04 0.01
N LEU A 152 -20.87 12.15 0.82
CA LEU A 152 -21.77 11.08 0.35
C LEU A 152 -22.99 11.65 -0.40
N GLU A 153 -23.50 12.82 0.02
CA GLU A 153 -24.60 13.52 -0.63
C GLU A 153 -24.29 13.84 -2.10
N THR A 154 -23.03 14.15 -2.39
CA THR A 154 -22.57 14.45 -3.75
C THR A 154 -22.14 13.21 -4.54
N SER A 155 -22.21 12.03 -3.93
CA SER A 155 -21.74 10.75 -4.50
C SER A 155 -22.87 9.78 -4.82
N ILE A 156 -24.14 10.19 -4.69
CA ILE A 156 -25.30 9.28 -4.78
C ILE A 156 -25.35 8.52 -6.13
N ALA A 157 -24.88 9.16 -7.21
CA ALA A 157 -24.85 8.56 -8.56
C ALA A 157 -23.54 7.82 -8.88
N ASP A 158 -22.55 7.86 -7.98
CA ASP A 158 -21.25 7.24 -8.22
C ASP A 158 -21.30 5.72 -7.99
N ASN A 159 -20.40 4.98 -8.62
CA ASN A 159 -20.27 3.55 -8.40
C ASN A 159 -19.92 3.25 -6.92
N PRO A 160 -20.61 2.32 -6.23
CA PRO A 160 -20.33 1.99 -4.83
C PRO A 160 -18.87 1.62 -4.53
N ALA A 161 -18.19 0.93 -5.46
CA ALA A 161 -16.78 0.59 -5.31
C ALA A 161 -15.88 1.84 -5.31
N THR A 162 -16.21 2.85 -6.11
CA THR A 162 -15.51 4.14 -6.13
C THR A 162 -15.76 4.91 -4.84
N ILE A 163 -17.00 4.90 -4.31
CA ILE A 163 -17.33 5.54 -3.03
C ILE A 163 -16.51 4.89 -1.90
N LEU A 164 -16.50 3.55 -1.82
CA LEU A 164 -15.72 2.82 -0.84
C LEU A 164 -14.23 3.11 -0.96
N HIS A 165 -13.69 3.15 -2.18
CA HIS A 165 -12.29 3.49 -2.42
C HIS A 165 -11.92 4.87 -1.85
N ARG A 166 -12.72 5.90 -2.12
CA ARG A 166 -12.50 7.26 -1.59
C ARG A 166 -12.50 7.28 -0.06
N ILE A 167 -13.44 6.56 0.56
CA ILE A 167 -13.48 6.43 2.03
C ILE A 167 -12.21 5.76 2.56
N PHE A 168 -11.77 4.66 1.94
CA PHE A 168 -10.55 3.97 2.36
C PHE A 168 -9.31 4.84 2.23
N ILE A 169 -9.17 5.56 1.11
CA ILE A 169 -8.08 6.51 0.91
C ILE A 169 -8.09 7.58 2.00
N ASP A 170 -9.25 8.17 2.28
CA ASP A 170 -9.40 9.20 3.31
C ASP A 170 -8.99 8.70 4.69
N ILE A 171 -9.45 7.52 5.09
CA ILE A 171 -9.06 6.89 6.36
C ILE A 171 -7.54 6.69 6.43
N LEU A 172 -6.92 6.25 5.34
CA LEU A 172 -5.48 6.02 5.29
C LEU A 172 -4.69 7.33 5.36
N ILE A 173 -5.14 8.38 4.69
CA ILE A 173 -4.55 9.72 4.76
C ILE A 173 -4.63 10.25 6.19
N ASN A 174 -5.83 10.23 6.79
CA ASN A 174 -6.03 10.67 8.17
C ASN A 174 -5.18 9.86 9.16
N LYS A 175 -5.05 8.54 8.96
CA LYS A 175 -4.16 7.69 9.78
C LYS A 175 -2.70 8.11 9.65
N ALA A 176 -2.21 8.36 8.43
CA ALA A 176 -0.83 8.82 8.20
C ALA A 176 -0.56 10.18 8.87
N VAL A 177 -1.46 11.16 8.68
CA VAL A 177 -1.36 12.49 9.29
C VAL A 177 -1.39 12.40 10.82
N TYR A 178 -2.31 11.62 11.38
CA TYR A 178 -2.37 11.37 12.82
C TYR A 178 -1.06 10.78 13.37
N LEU A 179 -0.47 9.80 12.68
CA LEU A 179 0.78 9.17 13.11
C LEU A 179 1.95 10.16 13.09
N LEU A 180 2.00 11.08 12.12
CA LEU A 180 3.00 12.16 12.09
C LEU A 180 2.85 13.08 13.31
N HIS A 181 1.64 13.59 13.56
CA HIS A 181 1.39 14.51 14.67
C HIS A 181 1.62 13.87 16.03
N ARG A 182 1.19 12.62 16.24
CA ARG A 182 1.43 11.89 17.48
C ARG A 182 2.93 11.79 17.79
N ARG A 183 3.75 11.53 16.76
CA ARG A 183 5.20 11.45 16.90
C ARG A 183 5.82 12.80 17.23
N GLY A 184 5.37 13.88 16.59
CA GLY A 184 5.81 15.23 16.94
C GLY A 184 5.48 15.61 18.38
N PHE A 185 4.26 15.31 18.84
CA PHE A 185 3.82 15.62 20.21
C PHE A 185 4.61 14.85 21.28
N MET A 186 4.83 13.55 21.09
CA MET A 186 5.59 12.72 22.03
C MET A 186 7.06 13.16 22.19
N LYS A 187 7.64 13.84 21.19
CA LYS A 187 9.00 14.39 21.29
C LYS A 187 9.03 15.67 22.12
N GLY A 188 8.07 16.57 21.92
CA GLY A 188 7.99 17.84 22.66
C GLY A 188 7.93 17.65 24.17
N SER A 189 7.22 16.62 24.65
CA SER A 189 7.14 16.32 26.09
C SER A 189 8.46 15.81 26.70
N VAL A 190 9.33 15.16 25.91
CA VAL A 190 10.62 14.63 26.40
C VAL A 190 11.69 15.73 26.45
N GLU A 191 11.65 16.67 25.51
CA GLU A 191 12.56 17.84 25.54
C GLU A 191 12.25 18.75 26.75
N GLU A 192 10.98 18.98 27.07
CA GLU A 192 10.59 19.77 28.26
C GLU A 192 11.08 19.15 29.59
N GLU A 193 11.00 17.82 29.75
CA GLU A 193 11.48 17.11 30.95
C GLU A 193 13.02 17.09 31.10
N THR A 194 13.78 17.17 30.00
CA THR A 194 15.26 17.19 30.07
C THR A 194 15.84 18.59 30.30
N THR A 195 15.02 19.64 30.21
CA THR A 195 15.39 21.03 30.46
C THR A 195 14.95 21.57 31.83
N SER A 196 14.36 20.74 32.69
CA SER A 196 14.03 21.07 34.10
C SER A 196 14.94 20.34 35.07
#